data_AF-A0A530GJM1-F1
#
_entry.id   AF-A0A530GJM1-F1
#
_cell.length_a   1.000
_cell.length_b   1.000
_cell.length_c   1.000
_cell.angle_alpha   90.00
_cell.angle_beta   90.00
_cell.angle_gamma   90.00
#
_symmetry.space_group_name_H-M   'P 1'
#
loop_
_entity.id
_entity.type
_entity.pdbx_description
1 polymer ?
#
loop_
_entity_poly.entity_id
_entity_poly.type
_entity_poly.pdbx_seq_one_letter_code
_entity_poly.pdbx_strand_id
1 'polypeptide(L)'
;LSLNPNGKIPAIIDPDGPGGKPIGLFESGAILLYLADKTGKLIPADPARRYETIQWVFFQMAAIGPIFGQVGFFHKFAGREISDKRPLERYRKWIMDDDYTIADVSMLGWVRNLIGFYEARELVGFDDFPTVAEWLERGLARPAVKRGLTIPAKG
;
A
#
# COMPACT_ATOMS: atom_id res chain seq x y z
N LEU A 1 16.60 16.72 4.51
CA LEU A 1 15.14 16.60 4.30
C LEU A 1 14.64 17.72 3.37
N SER A 2 15.20 17.86 2.17
CA SER A 2 14.83 18.96 1.25
C SER A 2 13.57 18.66 0.44
N LEU A 3 13.29 17.38 0.15
CA LEU A 3 12.16 16.96 -0.69
C LEU A 3 10.95 16.48 0.12
N ASN A 4 11.18 15.65 1.15
CA ASN A 4 10.14 15.21 2.08
C ASN A 4 10.52 15.61 3.52
N PRO A 5 9.83 16.59 4.14
CA PRO A 5 10.11 16.97 5.53
C PRO A 5 9.70 15.89 6.54
N ASN A 6 8.80 14.97 6.19
CA ASN A 6 8.36 13.84 7.02
C ASN A 6 9.44 12.73 7.13
N GLY A 7 10.49 12.77 6.29
CA GLY A 7 11.60 11.81 6.36
C GLY A 7 11.24 10.36 6.04
N LYS A 8 10.15 10.15 5.29
CA LYS A 8 9.69 8.83 4.86
C LYS A 8 9.83 8.64 3.35
N ILE A 9 10.15 7.43 2.93
CA ILE A 9 9.98 7.01 1.53
C ILE A 9 8.51 6.61 1.28
N PRO A 10 8.01 6.67 0.03
CA PRO A 10 8.67 7.19 -1.16
C PRO A 10 8.56 8.72 -1.32
N ALA A 11 9.49 9.28 -2.09
CA ALA A 11 9.41 10.63 -2.65
C ALA A 11 9.99 10.59 -4.08
N ILE A 12 9.44 11.40 -4.98
CA ILE A 12 9.85 11.50 -6.39
C ILE A 12 10.10 12.95 -6.77
N ILE A 13 10.90 13.14 -7.82
CA ILE A 13 10.93 14.37 -8.61
C ILE A 13 10.63 13.96 -10.05
N ASP A 14 9.60 14.54 -10.63
CA ASP A 14 9.32 14.44 -12.06
C ASP A 14 9.87 15.69 -12.75
N PRO A 15 10.92 15.59 -13.59
CA PRO A 15 11.49 16.74 -14.28
C PRO A 15 10.54 17.34 -15.33
N ASP A 16 9.65 16.53 -15.88
CA ASP A 16 8.71 16.88 -16.95
C ASP A 16 7.29 17.06 -16.37
N GLY A 17 7.19 17.77 -15.24
CA GLY A 17 5.94 17.97 -14.54
C GLY A 17 4.96 18.92 -15.26
N PRO A 18 3.80 19.21 -14.63
CA PRO A 18 2.76 20.04 -15.22
C PRO A 18 3.31 21.40 -15.69
N GLY A 19 2.93 21.81 -16.91
CA GLY A 19 3.44 23.04 -17.52
C GLY A 19 4.93 23.00 -17.88
N GLY A 20 5.52 21.81 -18.02
CA GLY A 20 6.93 21.62 -18.40
C GLY A 20 7.92 21.99 -17.28
N LYS A 21 7.49 21.96 -16.02
CA LYS A 21 8.31 22.33 -14.86
C LYS A 21 8.50 21.14 -13.93
N PRO A 22 9.69 20.99 -13.32
CA PRO A 22 9.91 19.95 -12.33
C PRO A 22 8.94 20.04 -11.16
N ILE A 23 8.43 18.90 -10.69
CA ILE A 23 7.61 18.81 -9.49
C ILE A 23 8.15 17.74 -8.54
N GLY A 24 8.35 18.12 -7.29
CA GLY A 24 8.69 17.21 -6.21
C GLY A 24 7.44 16.77 -5.46
N LEU A 25 7.30 15.46 -5.22
CA LEU A 25 6.15 14.87 -4.53
C LEU A 25 6.63 13.83 -3.51
N PHE A 26 5.94 13.76 -2.38
CA PHE A 26 6.02 12.69 -1.39
C PHE A 26 4.60 12.24 -1.03
N GLU A 27 4.47 11.22 -0.17
CA GLU A 27 3.23 10.46 0.06
C GLU A 27 2.86 9.54 -1.11
N SER A 28 2.86 8.23 -0.86
CA SER A 28 2.66 7.22 -1.90
C SER A 28 1.30 7.34 -2.61
N GLY A 29 0.21 7.64 -1.88
CA GLY A 29 -1.10 7.87 -2.48
C GLY A 29 -1.15 9.09 -3.41
N ALA A 30 -0.49 10.19 -3.03
CA ALA A 30 -0.39 11.39 -3.88
C ALA A 30 0.43 11.12 -5.15
N ILE A 31 1.52 10.36 -5.02
CA ILE A 31 2.35 9.94 -6.15
C ILE A 31 1.56 9.05 -7.12
N LEU A 32 0.77 8.10 -6.63
CA LEU A 32 -0.06 7.24 -7.48
C LEU A 32 -1.10 8.04 -8.28
N LEU A 33 -1.80 8.98 -7.63
CA LEU A 33 -2.76 9.86 -8.30
C LEU A 33 -2.07 10.72 -9.36
N TYR A 34 -0.93 11.31 -9.02
CA TYR A 34 -0.14 12.11 -9.97
C TYR A 34 0.27 11.31 -11.21
N LEU A 35 0.81 10.10 -11.03
CA LEU A 35 1.24 9.25 -12.14
C LEU A 35 0.06 8.77 -13.00
N ALA A 36 -1.09 8.50 -12.37
CA ALA A 36 -2.31 8.12 -13.07
C ALA A 36 -2.81 9.29 -13.95
N ASP A 37 -2.84 10.50 -13.42
CA ASP A 37 -3.27 11.70 -14.15
C ASP A 37 -2.30 12.08 -15.26
N LYS A 38 -0.98 12.00 -15.00
CA LYS A 38 0.06 12.28 -15.99
C LYS A 38 -0.04 11.36 -17.22
N THR A 39 -0.46 10.10 -17.01
CA THR A 39 -0.43 9.08 -18.07
C THR A 39 -1.82 8.69 -18.60
N GLY A 40 -2.90 9.14 -17.95
CA GLY A 40 -4.27 8.70 -18.26
C GLY A 40 -4.49 7.20 -18.04
N LYS A 41 -3.72 6.58 -17.14
CA LYS A 41 -3.74 5.13 -16.90
C LYS A 41 -4.07 4.81 -15.45
N LEU A 42 -4.63 3.62 -15.24
CA LEU A 42 -4.86 3.02 -13.91
C LEU A 42 -5.83 3.81 -13.01
N ILE A 43 -6.61 4.73 -13.58
CA ILE A 43 -7.75 5.36 -12.90
C ILE A 43 -8.89 5.52 -13.90
N PRO A 44 -10.17 5.28 -13.51
CA PRO A 44 -11.29 5.45 -14.42
C PRO A 44 -11.43 6.90 -14.91
N ALA A 45 -11.84 7.07 -16.17
CA ALA A 45 -12.21 8.38 -16.72
C ALA A 45 -13.61 8.83 -16.28
N ASP A 46 -14.49 7.87 -15.95
CA ASP A 46 -15.79 8.15 -15.37
C ASP A 46 -15.64 8.86 -14.00
N PRO A 47 -16.29 10.02 -13.79
CA PRO A 47 -16.13 10.80 -12.57
C PRO A 47 -16.51 10.03 -11.29
N ALA A 48 -17.61 9.28 -11.31
CA ALA A 48 -18.08 8.57 -10.12
C ALA A 48 -17.07 7.46 -9.72
N ARG A 49 -16.68 6.62 -10.68
CA ARG A 49 -15.70 5.55 -10.46
C ARG A 49 -14.30 6.08 -10.14
N ARG A 50 -13.94 7.26 -10.64
CA ARG A 50 -12.71 7.95 -10.27
C ARG A 50 -12.72 8.30 -8.78
N TYR A 51 -13.81 8.90 -8.28
CA TYR A 51 -13.92 9.24 -6.86
C TYR A 51 -13.99 8.01 -5.97
N GLU A 52 -14.67 6.93 -6.39
CA GLU A 52 -14.62 5.64 -5.69
C GLU A 52 -13.19 5.09 -5.60
N THR A 53 -12.43 5.15 -6.69
CA THR A 53 -11.01 4.73 -6.70
C THR A 53 -10.17 5.57 -5.73
N ILE A 54 -10.37 6.89 -5.73
CA ILE A 54 -9.69 7.80 -4.79
C ILE A 54 -10.07 7.47 -3.35
N GLN A 55 -11.35 7.23 -3.06
CA GLN A 55 -11.84 6.83 -1.73
C GLN A 55 -11.08 5.60 -1.21
N TRP A 56 -10.89 4.59 -2.05
CA TRP A 56 -10.17 3.38 -1.66
C TRP A 56 -8.66 3.61 -1.44
N VAL A 57 -8.03 4.49 -2.22
CA VAL A 57 -6.64 4.92 -1.95
C VAL A 57 -6.53 5.58 -0.59
N PHE A 58 -7.45 6.49 -0.26
CA PHE A 58 -7.47 7.15 1.05
C PHE A 58 -7.76 6.17 2.18
N PHE A 59 -8.64 5.20 1.98
CA PHE A 59 -8.86 4.11 2.94
C PHE A 59 -7.57 3.32 3.19
N GLN A 60 -6.81 2.96 2.14
CA GLN A 60 -5.53 2.29 2.30
C GLN A 60 -4.52 3.14 3.09
N MET A 61 -4.40 4.42 2.75
CA MET A 61 -3.45 5.35 3.38
C MET A 61 -3.79 5.61 4.86
N ALA A 62 -5.07 5.70 5.20
CA ALA A 62 -5.52 6.06 6.54
C ALA A 62 -5.74 4.85 7.48
N ALA A 63 -6.13 3.70 6.93
CA ALA A 63 -6.42 2.50 7.72
C ALA A 63 -5.34 1.44 7.54
N ILE A 64 -5.21 0.89 6.32
CA ILE A 64 -4.43 -0.34 6.09
C ILE A 64 -2.96 -0.17 6.46
N GLY A 65 -2.29 0.82 5.86
CA GLY A 65 -0.85 1.04 6.07
C GLY A 65 -0.51 1.26 7.55
N PRO A 66 -1.18 2.22 8.25
CA PRO A 66 -0.97 2.43 9.67
C PRO A 66 -1.27 1.20 10.53
N ILE A 67 -2.40 0.52 10.30
CA ILE A 67 -2.83 -0.64 11.09
C ILE A 67 -1.84 -1.79 10.95
N PHE A 68 -1.44 -2.15 9.72
CA PHE A 68 -0.51 -3.26 9.49
C PHE A 68 0.91 -2.92 9.97
N GLY A 69 1.31 -1.65 9.89
CA GLY A 69 2.54 -1.17 10.52
C GLY A 69 2.57 -1.39 12.03
N GLN A 70 1.45 -1.09 12.72
CA GLN A 70 1.33 -1.33 14.17
C GLN A 70 1.36 -2.82 14.50
N VAL A 71 0.63 -3.66 13.75
CA VAL A 71 0.68 -5.13 13.92
C VAL A 71 2.12 -5.63 13.77
N GLY A 72 2.84 -5.22 12.73
CA GLY A 72 4.24 -5.59 12.53
C GLY A 72 5.13 -5.15 13.69
N PHE A 73 4.93 -3.94 14.23
CA PHE A 73 5.70 -3.43 15.36
C PHE A 73 5.52 -4.25 16.65
N PHE A 74 4.27 -4.53 17.03
CA PHE A 74 3.94 -5.27 18.26
C PHE A 74 4.12 -6.78 18.14
N HIS A 75 4.20 -7.31 16.93
CA HIS A 75 4.39 -8.74 16.69
C HIS A 75 5.87 -9.10 16.44
N LYS A 76 6.55 -8.36 15.57
CA LYS A 76 7.88 -8.75 15.05
C LYS A 76 9.03 -7.88 15.54
N PHE A 77 8.78 -6.60 15.84
CA PHE A 77 9.83 -5.66 16.26
C PHE A 77 9.82 -5.42 17.77
N ALA A 78 10.41 -4.32 18.21
CA ALA A 78 10.60 -3.99 19.63
C ALA A 78 9.30 -4.03 20.45
N GLY A 79 8.14 -3.77 19.84
CA GLY A 79 6.84 -3.89 20.50
C GLY A 79 6.49 -5.32 20.94
N ARG A 80 7.16 -6.36 20.41
CA ARG A 80 6.98 -7.75 20.84
C ARG A 80 7.30 -7.96 22.31
N GLU A 81 8.29 -7.24 22.83
CA GLU A 81 8.75 -7.35 24.22
C GLU A 81 7.82 -6.60 25.20
N ILE A 82 6.84 -5.84 24.71
CA ILE A 82 5.81 -5.20 25.53
C ILE A 82 4.82 -6.28 26.00
N SER A 83 4.62 -6.35 27.31
CA SER A 83 3.77 -7.35 27.98
C SER A 83 2.28 -7.14 27.75
N ASP A 84 1.84 -5.89 27.56
CA ASP A 84 0.45 -5.56 27.22
C ASP A 84 0.17 -5.75 25.73
N LYS A 85 -0.65 -6.77 25.40
CA LYS A 85 -0.99 -7.14 24.01
C LYS A 85 -2.26 -6.48 23.46
N ARG A 86 -2.98 -5.68 24.25
CA ARG A 86 -4.23 -5.00 23.80
C ARG A 86 -4.08 -4.18 22.51
N PRO A 87 -2.95 -3.50 22.23
CA PRO A 87 -2.75 -2.81 20.95
C PRO A 87 -2.78 -3.76 19.75
N LEU A 88 -2.23 -4.97 19.86
CA LEU A 88 -2.20 -5.96 18.78
C LEU A 88 -3.61 -6.52 18.47
N GLU A 89 -4.40 -6.77 19.51
CA GLU A 89 -5.74 -7.38 19.40
C GLU A 89 -6.75 -6.49 18.68
N ARG A 90 -6.58 -5.16 18.74
CA ARG A 90 -7.49 -4.17 18.12
C ARG A 90 -7.52 -4.23 16.58
N TYR A 91 -6.54 -4.86 15.93
CA TYR A 91 -6.24 -4.66 14.51
C TYR A 91 -6.55 -5.87 13.58
N ARG A 92 -7.28 -6.89 14.05
CA ARG A 92 -7.50 -8.17 13.34
C ARG A 92 -8.79 -8.33 12.51
N LYS A 93 -9.66 -7.32 12.37
CA LYS A 93 -11.03 -7.52 11.81
C LYS A 93 -11.28 -6.81 10.46
N TRP A 94 -11.33 -7.62 9.38
CA TRP A 94 -11.92 -7.39 8.03
C TRP A 94 -11.15 -6.53 7.04
N ILE A 95 -11.22 -6.86 5.72
CA ILE A 95 -10.93 -6.02 4.52
C ILE A 95 -11.24 -6.86 3.23
N MET A 96 -12.34 -6.55 2.50
CA MET A 96 -12.45 -6.46 1.01
C MET A 96 -13.08 -7.58 0.12
N ASP A 97 -14.04 -7.11 -0.72
CA ASP A 97 -14.76 -7.72 -1.87
C ASP A 97 -13.99 -7.61 -3.25
N ASP A 98 -14.64 -7.27 -4.39
CA ASP A 98 -14.39 -7.92 -5.72
C ASP A 98 -13.68 -7.16 -6.91
N ASP A 99 -13.24 -5.88 -6.85
CA ASP A 99 -12.69 -5.12 -8.02
C ASP A 99 -11.18 -4.70 -7.91
N TYR A 100 -10.40 -4.72 -9.02
CA TYR A 100 -8.93 -4.40 -9.05
C TYR A 100 -8.56 -3.00 -9.65
N THR A 101 -7.84 -2.18 -8.88
CA THR A 101 -7.55 -0.73 -9.05
C THR A 101 -6.18 -0.31 -8.44
N ILE A 102 -5.89 1.00 -8.32
CA ILE A 102 -4.72 1.53 -7.58
C ILE A 102 -4.79 1.32 -6.07
N ALA A 103 -5.99 1.12 -5.51
CA ALA A 103 -6.14 0.69 -4.13
C ALA A 103 -5.47 -0.67 -3.90
N ASP A 104 -5.51 -1.52 -4.91
CA ASP A 104 -4.95 -2.85 -4.88
C ASP A 104 -3.42 -2.78 -4.97
N VAL A 105 -2.90 -1.93 -5.86
CA VAL A 105 -1.46 -1.65 -5.94
C VAL A 105 -0.91 -1.14 -4.61
N SER A 106 -1.66 -0.29 -3.90
CA SER A 106 -1.26 0.24 -2.59
C SER A 106 -1.45 -0.76 -1.44
N MET A 107 -2.32 -1.76 -1.58
CA MET A 107 -2.53 -2.83 -0.59
C MET A 107 -1.61 -4.06 -0.78
N LEU A 108 -1.27 -4.43 -2.02
CA LEU A 108 -0.50 -5.65 -2.36
C LEU A 108 0.84 -5.74 -1.61
N GLY A 109 1.57 -4.61 -1.54
CA GLY A 109 2.85 -4.55 -0.83
C GLY A 109 2.68 -4.82 0.67
N TRP A 110 1.62 -4.29 1.28
CA TRP A 110 1.33 -4.45 2.69
C TRP A 110 0.84 -5.85 3.04
N VAL A 111 -0.06 -6.43 2.24
CA VAL A 111 -0.57 -7.78 2.48
C VAL A 111 0.55 -8.82 2.28
N ARG A 112 1.35 -8.71 1.20
CA ARG A 112 2.54 -9.56 1.01
C ARG A 112 3.51 -9.44 2.16
N ASN A 113 3.76 -8.21 2.64
CA ASN A 113 4.68 -7.98 3.74
C ASN A 113 4.11 -8.55 5.06
N LEU A 114 2.80 -8.46 5.29
CA LEU A 114 2.13 -9.02 6.46
C LEU A 114 2.25 -10.55 6.55
N ILE A 115 1.94 -11.26 5.46
CA ILE A 115 1.94 -12.74 5.47
C ILE A 115 3.32 -13.37 5.26
N GLY A 116 4.25 -12.63 4.63
CA GLY A 116 5.60 -13.09 4.34
C GLY A 116 6.60 -12.55 5.36
N PHE A 117 6.99 -11.29 5.20
CA PHE A 117 8.05 -10.70 6.02
C PHE A 117 7.67 -10.51 7.49
N TYR A 118 6.40 -10.28 7.82
CA TYR A 118 5.94 -10.17 9.20
C TYR A 118 5.51 -11.49 9.82
N GLU A 119 5.53 -12.60 9.06
CA GLU A 119 5.19 -13.95 9.54
C GLU A 119 3.80 -14.03 10.22
N ALA A 120 2.88 -13.11 9.89
CA ALA A 120 1.60 -12.97 10.58
C ALA A 120 0.46 -13.75 9.90
N ARG A 121 0.74 -14.66 8.97
CA ARG A 121 -0.29 -15.38 8.18
C ARG A 121 -1.31 -16.09 9.06
N GLU A 122 -0.84 -16.97 9.95
CA GLU A 122 -1.69 -17.68 10.91
C GLU A 122 -2.31 -16.70 11.92
N LEU A 123 -1.54 -15.69 12.33
CA LEU A 123 -1.98 -14.65 13.26
C LEU A 123 -3.10 -13.77 12.68
N VAL A 124 -3.39 -13.74 11.39
CA VAL A 124 -4.57 -12.98 10.90
C VAL A 124 -5.66 -13.88 10.36
N GLY A 125 -5.51 -15.20 10.50
CA GLY A 125 -6.41 -16.16 9.87
C GLY A 125 -6.46 -15.93 8.36
N PHE A 126 -5.33 -15.64 7.72
CA PHE A 126 -5.33 -15.21 6.31
C PHE A 126 -6.01 -16.23 5.38
N ASP A 127 -5.87 -17.52 5.70
CA ASP A 127 -6.45 -18.62 4.94
C ASP A 127 -7.99 -18.67 5.02
N ASP A 128 -8.61 -17.93 5.95
CA ASP A 128 -10.07 -17.77 6.04
C ASP A 128 -10.63 -16.76 5.01
N PHE A 129 -9.76 -16.06 4.26
CA PHE A 129 -10.13 -15.02 3.30
C PHE A 129 -9.73 -15.40 1.85
N PRO A 130 -10.43 -16.36 1.22
CA PRO A 130 -10.05 -16.89 -0.09
C PRO A 130 -10.08 -15.82 -1.20
N THR A 131 -11.05 -14.90 -1.20
CA THR A 131 -11.12 -13.80 -2.18
C THR A 131 -9.89 -12.89 -2.12
N VAL A 132 -9.41 -12.60 -0.91
CA VAL A 132 -8.19 -11.80 -0.67
C VAL A 132 -6.94 -12.58 -1.09
N ALA A 133 -6.89 -13.89 -0.82
CA ALA A 133 -5.79 -14.73 -1.26
C ALA A 133 -5.68 -14.77 -2.80
N GLU A 134 -6.79 -15.02 -3.49
CA GLU A 134 -6.82 -15.05 -4.95
C GLU A 134 -6.50 -13.69 -5.57
N TRP A 135 -7.04 -12.61 -4.99
CA TRP A 135 -6.72 -11.24 -5.39
C TRP A 135 -5.20 -10.96 -5.29
N LEU A 136 -4.60 -11.35 -4.16
CA LEU A 136 -3.17 -11.17 -3.90
C LEU A 136 -2.34 -11.96 -4.94
N GLU A 137 -2.71 -13.20 -5.21
CA GLU A 137 -2.04 -14.02 -6.22
C GLU A 137 -2.13 -13.40 -7.63
N ARG A 138 -3.32 -12.95 -8.04
CA ARG A 138 -3.53 -12.26 -9.34
C ARG A 138 -2.65 -11.02 -9.46
N GLY A 139 -2.54 -10.22 -8.40
CA GLY A 139 -1.68 -9.03 -8.36
C GLY A 139 -0.19 -9.38 -8.45
N LEU A 140 0.28 -10.34 -7.64
CA LEU A 140 1.67 -10.77 -7.60
C LEU A 140 2.12 -11.50 -8.88
N ALA A 141 1.19 -12.09 -9.63
CA ALA A 141 1.49 -12.71 -10.92
C ALA A 141 1.93 -11.70 -11.99
N ARG A 142 1.53 -10.42 -11.87
CA ARG A 142 1.79 -9.39 -12.89
C ARG A 142 3.30 -9.09 -13.04
N PRO A 143 3.87 -9.15 -14.26
CA PRO A 143 5.30 -8.88 -14.47
C PRO A 143 5.77 -7.51 -13.96
N ALA A 144 4.93 -6.48 -14.08
CA ALA A 144 5.25 -5.14 -13.57
C ALA A 144 5.35 -5.09 -12.04
N VAL A 145 4.47 -5.81 -11.33
CA VAL A 145 4.51 -5.90 -9.86
C VAL A 145 5.77 -6.63 -9.41
N LYS A 146 6.09 -7.77 -10.04
CA LYS A 146 7.32 -8.52 -9.76
C LYS A 146 8.58 -7.65 -9.88
N ARG A 147 8.68 -6.85 -10.95
CA ARG A 147 9.80 -5.90 -11.13
C ARG A 147 9.81 -4.80 -10.08
N GLY A 148 8.64 -4.21 -9.77
CA GLY A 148 8.53 -3.15 -8.76
C GLY A 148 8.97 -3.59 -7.37
N LEU A 149 8.68 -4.84 -6.99
CA LEU A 149 9.06 -5.42 -5.69
C LEU A 149 10.58 -5.56 -5.48
N THR A 150 11.38 -5.50 -6.54
CA THR A 150 12.84 -5.62 -6.49
C THR A 150 13.55 -4.30 -6.76
N ILE A 151 12.82 -3.18 -6.82
CA ILE A 151 13.35 -1.85 -7.11
C ILE A 151 13.09 -0.91 -5.91
N PRO A 152 14.09 -0.13 -5.44
CA PRO A 152 15.50 -0.22 -5.84
C PRO A 152 16.11 -1.54 -5.40
N ALA A 153 17.13 -2.02 -6.12
CA ALA A 153 17.86 -3.21 -5.72
C ALA A 153 18.47 -2.99 -4.32
N LYS A 154 18.42 -4.01 -3.47
CA LYS A 154 19.20 -3.97 -2.22
C LYS A 154 20.68 -4.00 -2.61
N GLY A 155 21.41 -2.97 -2.20
CA GLY A 155 22.87 -2.91 -2.35
C GLY A 155 23.58 -3.89 -1.43
#